data_AF-A0AAN5C209-F1
#
_entry.id   AF-A0AAN5C209-F1
#
_cell.length_a   1.000
_cell.length_b   1.000
_cell.length_c   1.000
_cell.angle_alpha   90.00
_cell.angle_beta   90.00
_cell.angle_gamma   90.00
#
_symmetry.space_group_name_H-M   'P 1'
#
loop_
_entity.id
_entity.type
_entity.pdbx_description
1 polymer ?
#
loop_
_entity_poly.entity_id
_entity_poly.type
_entity_poly.pdbx_seq_one_letter_code
_entity_poly.pdbx_strand_id
1 'polypeptide(L)'
;MEKSCLRTSSTLLAITKYRQFVLKVAVTWNGYCESCIWQYAISGLRLVASWLNPIQPPPPMKVNHYDNTLGGFDYHSVQNVQTKISNAQSVRLGAIVTQVENVGSKVQVTWTDLKSKEVHSKQFDHVVMAVTPNVVGAIYEPLRKLMSSIPVNQGEAVVHRDRSSIPDCSQSLGRFAAAARQSVDPTQILHICSNSSATEAIHEHPCSVLVTSFPIAPIDPAKVIHRARLTRVLRTPQSRKIVNRIFGGNPQHAYQEKEKSWSNGTGNVWLAGAWCWDGMVLLEGCVVSAMRVAASLDVEVPWLISQ
;
A
#
# COMPACT_ATOMS: atom_id res chain seq x y z
N MET A 1 -6.96 -50.01 -24.93
CA MET A 1 -7.50 -50.65 -23.72
C MET A 1 -6.43 -50.46 -22.65
N GLU A 2 -6.70 -49.66 -21.62
CA GLU A 2 -7.03 -50.14 -20.26
C GLU A 2 -5.82 -50.76 -19.53
N LYS A 3 -5.53 -50.49 -18.25
CA LYS A 3 -6.04 -49.50 -17.27
C LYS A 3 -5.06 -49.56 -16.07
N SER A 4 -4.81 -48.42 -15.39
CA SER A 4 -4.84 -48.24 -13.90
C SER A 4 -4.08 -49.23 -12.96
N CYS A 5 -3.56 -48.91 -11.77
CA CYS A 5 -3.36 -47.67 -10.99
C CYS A 5 -2.66 -47.99 -9.64
N LEU A 6 -2.12 -46.94 -8.98
CA LEU A 6 -2.06 -46.72 -7.51
C LEU A 6 -1.09 -47.52 -6.58
N ARG A 7 -0.27 -46.72 -5.85
CA ARG A 7 0.10 -46.81 -4.39
C ARG A 7 1.00 -47.99 -3.96
N THR A 8 1.82 -47.99 -2.89
CA THR A 8 2.31 -47.06 -1.82
C THR A 8 3.50 -47.75 -1.10
N SER A 9 4.43 -47.15 -0.34
CA SER A 9 4.82 -45.74 -0.03
C SER A 9 6.23 -45.72 0.63
N SER A 10 6.74 -44.52 0.96
CA SER A 10 7.68 -44.18 2.07
C SER A 10 8.92 -45.04 2.38
N THR A 11 10.12 -44.41 2.39
CA THR A 11 10.96 -44.19 3.61
C THR A 11 12.15 -43.27 3.31
N LEU A 12 12.38 -42.31 4.23
CA LEU A 12 13.57 -41.53 4.66
C LEU A 12 14.94 -41.71 3.92
N LEU A 13 15.89 -40.76 3.88
CA LEU A 13 16.17 -39.59 4.76
C LEU A 13 17.05 -38.52 4.05
N ALA A 14 17.08 -37.32 4.64
CA ALA A 14 18.20 -36.36 4.67
C ALA A 14 18.71 -35.70 3.36
N ILE A 15 18.29 -34.44 3.16
CA ILE A 15 19.27 -33.34 3.07
C ILE A 15 18.89 -32.29 4.11
N THR A 16 19.82 -32.03 5.03
CA THR A 16 19.70 -31.05 6.12
C THR A 16 20.23 -29.69 5.66
N LYS A 17 19.73 -28.61 6.27
CA LYS A 17 20.09 -27.18 6.06
C LYS A 17 19.50 -26.55 4.79
N TYR A 18 18.65 -25.54 4.97
CA TYR A 18 18.93 -24.21 4.44
C TYR A 18 18.44 -23.13 5.43
N ARG A 19 18.96 -21.91 5.26
CA ARG A 19 19.02 -20.87 6.31
C ARG A 19 17.64 -20.29 6.64
N GLN A 20 17.45 -19.91 7.91
CA GLN A 20 16.40 -18.97 8.31
C GLN A 20 16.68 -17.60 7.67
N PHE A 21 16.12 -17.34 6.49
CA PHE A 21 16.03 -16.00 5.93
C PHE A 21 14.95 -15.22 6.68
N VAL A 22 15.33 -14.58 7.78
CA VAL A 22 14.45 -13.64 8.47
C VAL A 22 14.45 -12.33 7.67
N LEU A 23 13.51 -12.20 6.73
CA LEU A 23 13.25 -10.95 6.01
C LEU A 23 12.72 -9.89 6.99
N LYS A 24 13.63 -9.23 7.70
CA LYS A 24 13.30 -8.12 8.60
C LYS A 24 13.04 -6.87 7.77
N VAL A 25 11.84 -6.78 7.21
CA VAL A 25 11.38 -5.57 6.53
C VAL A 25 11.26 -4.45 7.56
N ALA A 26 12.23 -3.54 7.57
CA ALA A 26 12.20 -2.33 8.38
C ALA A 26 11.24 -1.33 7.73
N VAL A 27 9.93 -1.60 7.82
CA VAL A 27 8.90 -0.66 7.34
C VAL A 27 8.87 0.54 8.28
N THR A 28 9.52 1.62 7.86
CA THR A 28 9.45 2.89 8.59
C THR A 28 8.19 3.63 8.20
N TRP A 29 7.14 3.36 9.00
CA TRP A 29 5.84 3.99 8.89
C TRP A 29 5.92 5.47 9.27
N ASN A 30 5.98 6.32 8.25
CA ASN A 30 5.79 7.76 8.38
C ASN A 30 4.57 8.16 7.53
N GLY A 31 3.41 8.32 8.18
CA GLY A 31 2.16 8.72 7.53
C GLY A 31 1.29 7.56 7.00
N TYR A 32 0.04 7.54 7.44
CA TYR A 32 -1.02 6.62 7.06
C TYR A 32 -1.24 6.59 5.53
N CYS A 33 -0.92 5.47 4.88
CA CYS A 33 -1.18 5.28 3.45
C CYS A 33 -2.48 4.48 3.21
N GLU A 34 -3.62 5.03 3.67
CA GLU A 34 -4.95 4.45 3.40
C GLU A 34 -5.56 4.95 2.06
N SER A 35 -4.99 5.99 1.47
CA SER A 35 -5.59 6.73 0.34
C SER A 35 -5.44 6.14 -1.06
N CYS A 36 -4.62 5.10 -1.24
CA CYS A 36 -4.48 4.45 -2.54
C CYS A 36 -5.62 3.44 -2.83
N ILE A 37 -6.54 3.22 -1.87
CA ILE A 37 -7.41 2.03 -1.87
C ILE A 37 -8.90 2.38 -1.93
N TRP A 38 -9.32 3.55 -1.43
CA TRP A 38 -10.71 4.02 -1.57
C TRP A 38 -11.15 4.31 -3.02
N GLN A 39 -10.22 4.25 -3.98
CA GLN A 39 -10.54 4.32 -5.41
C GLN A 39 -10.83 2.95 -6.04
N TYR A 40 -10.72 1.84 -5.30
CA TYR A 40 -10.83 0.46 -5.82
C TYR A 40 -11.55 -0.55 -4.91
N ALA A 41 -12.32 -0.10 -3.91
CA ALA A 41 -13.19 -0.98 -3.11
C ALA A 41 -14.48 -1.43 -3.85
N ILE A 42 -14.42 -1.61 -5.18
CA ILE A 42 -15.54 -2.07 -6.02
C ILE A 42 -15.03 -3.01 -7.12
N SER A 43 -14.74 -4.26 -6.75
CA SER A 43 -14.86 -5.42 -7.65
C SER A 43 -15.21 -6.65 -6.82
N GLY A 44 -16.44 -7.15 -6.95
CA GLY A 44 -16.93 -8.22 -6.09
C GLY A 44 -16.32 -9.58 -6.43
N LEU A 45 -15.82 -10.27 -5.40
CA LEU A 45 -15.76 -11.73 -5.40
C LEU A 45 -16.48 -12.27 -4.15
N ARG A 46 -17.52 -13.08 -4.38
CA ARG A 46 -18.13 -13.88 -3.32
C ARG A 46 -17.20 -15.05 -2.99
N LEU A 47 -16.86 -15.23 -1.71
CA LEU A 47 -16.40 -16.50 -1.17
C LEU A 47 -17.28 -16.88 0.02
N VAL A 48 -17.83 -18.09 -0.03
CA VAL A 48 -18.73 -18.64 0.98
C VAL A 48 -17.92 -19.45 1.98
N ALA A 49 -18.13 -19.21 3.27
CA ALA A 49 -17.75 -20.12 4.34
C ALA A 49 -18.78 -20.02 5.49
N SER A 50 -19.04 -21.14 6.17
CA SER A 50 -20.12 -21.25 7.15
C SER A 50 -19.69 -22.06 8.39
N TRP A 51 -20.55 -22.00 9.42
CA TRP A 51 -20.67 -22.87 10.62
C TRP A 51 -20.27 -22.29 12.01
N LEU A 52 -21.34 -22.01 12.78
CA LEU A 52 -21.60 -22.16 14.23
C LEU A 52 -20.83 -21.39 15.32
N ASN A 53 -21.63 -20.95 16.31
CA ASN A 53 -21.32 -20.40 17.63
C ASN A 53 -21.98 -21.29 18.72
N PRO A 54 -21.54 -21.25 20.00
CA PRO A 54 -22.32 -20.46 21.00
C PRO A 54 -21.55 -19.79 22.18
N ILE A 55 -21.85 -18.51 22.45
CA ILE A 55 -22.28 -17.86 23.74
C ILE A 55 -21.41 -18.13 25.02
N GLN A 56 -20.54 -17.20 25.51
CA GLN A 56 -20.75 -16.00 26.40
C GLN A 56 -20.93 -16.29 27.92
N PRO A 57 -20.29 -15.52 28.86
CA PRO A 57 -20.72 -14.16 29.28
C PRO A 57 -19.59 -13.11 29.61
N PRO A 58 -19.90 -11.84 29.97
CA PRO A 58 -18.95 -10.70 29.86
C PRO A 58 -18.48 -10.01 31.16
N PRO A 59 -17.43 -9.15 31.08
CA PRO A 59 -17.22 -8.00 31.98
C PRO A 59 -16.93 -6.68 31.15
N PRO A 60 -16.67 -5.48 31.74
CA PRO A 60 -17.49 -4.29 31.43
C PRO A 60 -16.93 -3.33 30.35
N MET A 61 -17.78 -2.37 29.97
CA MET A 61 -17.60 -1.27 29.00
C MET A 61 -16.16 -0.83 28.72
N LYS A 62 -15.84 -0.75 27.42
CA LYS A 62 -14.72 0.03 26.87
C LYS A 62 -15.21 0.94 25.74
N VAL A 63 -14.51 2.06 25.58
CA VAL A 63 -14.75 3.11 24.59
C VAL A 63 -15.02 2.52 23.21
N ASN A 64 -16.11 2.97 22.57
CA ASN A 64 -16.65 2.41 21.33
C ASN A 64 -15.61 2.39 20.19
N HIS A 65 -15.01 1.22 19.96
CA HIS A 65 -14.67 0.84 18.59
C HIS A 65 -15.96 0.81 17.77
N TYR A 66 -15.89 1.22 16.51
CA TYR A 66 -17.00 1.05 15.59
C TYR A 66 -17.27 -0.46 15.42
N ASP A 67 -18.41 -0.90 15.91
CA ASP A 67 -18.80 -2.29 15.92
C ASP A 67 -19.32 -2.69 14.53
N ASN A 68 -18.53 -3.50 13.82
CA ASN A 68 -18.85 -3.98 12.46
C ASN A 68 -19.95 -5.06 12.43
N THR A 69 -20.69 -5.30 13.52
CA THR A 69 -21.67 -6.39 13.62
C THR A 69 -23.11 -6.02 13.24
N LEU A 70 -23.40 -4.78 12.85
CA LEU A 70 -24.70 -4.41 12.30
C LEU A 70 -24.84 -4.83 10.82
N GLY A 71 -25.02 -6.13 10.60
CA GLY A 71 -25.60 -6.68 9.38
C GLY A 71 -24.67 -7.45 8.45
N GLY A 72 -24.15 -8.61 8.90
CA GLY A 72 -23.90 -9.79 8.05
C GLY A 72 -22.86 -9.71 6.91
N PHE A 73 -22.27 -8.54 6.64
CA PHE A 73 -21.22 -8.36 5.64
C PHE A 73 -19.87 -8.19 6.35
N ASP A 74 -19.02 -9.21 6.26
CA ASP A 74 -17.61 -9.12 6.68
C ASP A 74 -16.87 -8.22 5.69
N TYR A 75 -16.93 -6.91 5.93
CA TYR A 75 -16.14 -5.92 5.22
C TYR A 75 -14.66 -6.13 5.58
N HIS A 76 -14.00 -7.00 4.80
CA HIS A 76 -12.57 -7.27 4.86
C HIS A 76 -11.77 -6.00 4.54
N SER A 77 -11.61 -5.12 5.53
CA SER A 77 -10.86 -3.89 5.39
C SER A 77 -9.39 -4.17 5.08
N VAL A 78 -8.75 -3.21 4.43
CA VAL A 78 -7.28 -3.23 4.22
C VAL A 78 -6.55 -3.42 5.54
N GLN A 79 -7.05 -2.75 6.60
CA GLN A 79 -6.50 -2.83 7.95
C GLN A 79 -6.50 -4.27 8.49
N ASN A 80 -7.53 -5.08 8.20
CA ASN A 80 -7.56 -6.49 8.60
C ASN A 80 -6.46 -7.29 7.90
N VAL A 81 -6.25 -7.07 6.60
CA VAL A 81 -5.16 -7.71 5.82
C VAL A 81 -3.79 -7.27 6.33
N GLN A 82 -3.59 -5.97 6.55
CA GLN A 82 -2.35 -5.41 7.10
C GLN A 82 -2.04 -5.98 8.50
N THR A 83 -3.05 -6.02 9.38
CA THR A 83 -2.93 -6.57 10.73
C THR A 83 -2.50 -8.04 10.69
N LYS A 84 -3.17 -8.85 9.85
CA LYS A 84 -2.84 -10.27 9.67
C LYS A 84 -1.39 -10.49 9.19
N ILE A 85 -0.90 -9.66 8.26
CA ILE A 85 0.49 -9.72 7.77
C ILE A 85 1.48 -9.26 8.86
N SER A 86 1.17 -8.17 9.58
CA SER A 86 2.06 -7.59 10.60
C SER A 86 2.26 -8.50 11.81
N ASN A 87 1.24 -9.27 12.22
CA ASN A 87 1.31 -10.18 13.36
C ASN A 87 2.32 -11.33 13.17
N ALA A 88 2.68 -11.66 11.92
CA ALA A 88 3.69 -12.67 11.61
C ALA A 88 5.12 -12.11 11.52
N GLN A 89 5.32 -10.81 11.78
CA GLN A 89 6.59 -10.12 11.50
C GLN A 89 7.13 -9.33 12.72
N SER A 90 8.44 -9.14 12.73
CA SER A 90 9.13 -8.30 13.73
C SER A 90 8.98 -6.81 13.38
N VAL A 91 7.83 -6.22 13.66
CA VAL A 91 7.51 -4.81 13.37
C VAL A 91 8.05 -3.88 14.47
N ARG A 92 8.64 -2.74 14.08
CA ARG A 92 9.04 -1.65 14.97
C ARG A 92 8.36 -0.35 14.56
N LEU A 93 7.30 0.02 15.27
CA LEU A 93 6.63 1.31 15.12
C LEU A 93 7.43 2.40 15.85
N GLY A 94 7.30 3.65 15.39
CA GLY A 94 7.99 4.79 16.00
C GLY A 94 9.46 4.96 15.62
N ALA A 95 10.03 4.08 14.79
CA ALA A 95 11.38 4.25 14.25
C ALA A 95 11.35 4.96 12.90
N ILE A 96 12.01 6.13 12.81
CA ILE A 96 12.19 6.86 11.53
C ILE A 96 13.61 6.61 11.04
N VAL A 97 13.76 5.93 9.90
CA VAL A 97 15.04 5.75 9.23
C VAL A 97 15.50 7.10 8.69
N THR A 98 16.73 7.45 9.02
CA THR A 98 17.38 8.71 8.64
C THR A 98 18.47 8.49 7.58
N GLN A 99 19.06 7.29 7.52
CA GLN A 99 20.12 6.96 6.57
C GLN A 99 20.13 5.46 6.23
N VAL A 100 20.43 5.18 4.96
CA VAL A 100 20.74 3.85 4.42
C VAL A 100 22.07 4.01 3.66
N GLU A 101 23.03 3.13 3.90
CA GLU A 101 24.36 3.24 3.29
C GLU A 101 25.01 1.87 3.06
N ASN A 102 25.85 1.77 2.03
CA ASN A 102 26.59 0.57 1.72
C ASN A 102 27.89 0.51 2.51
N VAL A 103 28.07 -0.56 3.30
CA VAL A 103 29.24 -0.80 4.15
C VAL A 103 29.83 -2.15 3.80
N GLY A 104 30.80 -2.14 2.87
CA GLY A 104 31.39 -3.37 2.32
C GLY A 104 30.35 -4.24 1.60
N SER A 105 30.15 -5.47 2.06
CA SER A 105 29.14 -6.40 1.54
C SER A 105 27.74 -6.25 2.16
N LYS A 106 27.58 -5.36 3.15
CA LYS A 106 26.32 -5.15 3.89
C LYS A 106 25.76 -3.76 3.68
N VAL A 107 24.52 -3.58 4.12
CA VAL A 107 23.84 -2.28 4.15
C VAL A 107 23.62 -1.89 5.60
N GLN A 108 24.10 -0.72 6.00
CA GLN A 108 23.83 -0.13 7.30
C GLN A 108 22.57 0.74 7.21
N VAL A 109 21.70 0.59 8.21
CA VAL A 109 20.45 1.35 8.35
C VAL A 109 20.50 2.06 9.70
N THR A 110 20.35 3.38 9.68
CA THR A 110 20.32 4.23 10.87
C THR A 110 18.92 4.82 11.02
N TRP A 111 18.39 4.82 12.24
CA TRP A 111 17.06 5.36 12.56
C TRP A 111 17.05 6.08 13.90
N THR A 112 16.12 7.02 14.05
CA THR A 112 15.81 7.69 15.31
C THR A 112 14.50 7.16 15.88
N ASP A 113 14.46 6.86 17.17
CA ASP A 113 13.21 6.55 17.87
C ASP A 113 12.39 7.82 18.16
N LEU A 114 11.10 7.81 17.84
CA LEU A 114 10.23 8.98 17.98
C LEU A 114 9.98 9.39 19.44
N LYS A 115 10.05 8.47 20.40
CA LYS A 115 9.79 8.72 21.82
C LYS A 115 11.06 9.08 22.56
N SER A 116 12.11 8.24 22.49
CA SER A 116 13.36 8.48 23.22
C SER A 116 14.29 9.49 22.55
N LYS A 117 14.10 9.74 21.24
CA LYS A 117 15.02 10.50 20.36
C LYS A 117 16.41 9.87 20.23
N GLU A 118 16.59 8.64 20.70
CA GLU A 118 17.83 7.90 20.54
C GLU A 118 18.06 7.54 19.07
N VAL A 119 19.32 7.65 18.65
CA VAL A 119 19.78 7.21 17.33
C VAL A 119 20.36 5.81 17.47
N HIS A 120 19.89 4.90 16.62
CA HIS A 120 20.37 3.53 16.54
C HIS A 120 20.80 3.21 15.12
N SER A 121 21.72 2.25 14.98
CA SER A 121 22.15 1.75 13.68
C SER A 121 22.27 0.23 13.69
N LYS A 122 22.06 -0.40 12.54
CA LYS A 122 22.24 -1.84 12.36
C LYS A 122 22.56 -2.19 10.91
N GLN A 123 23.43 -3.19 10.75
CA GLN A 123 23.76 -3.77 9.45
C GLN A 123 22.86 -4.95 9.10
N PHE A 124 22.51 -5.03 7.83
CA PHE A 124 21.69 -6.08 7.21
C PHE A 124 22.37 -6.54 5.92
N ASP A 125 22.13 -7.79 5.51
CA ASP A 125 22.69 -8.32 4.26
C ASP A 125 21.94 -7.75 3.04
N HIS A 126 20.63 -7.48 3.17
CA HIS A 126 19.80 -6.75 2.20
C HIS A 126 18.87 -5.75 2.89
N VAL A 127 18.50 -4.68 2.18
CA VAL A 127 17.52 -3.67 2.64
C VAL A 127 16.49 -3.42 1.55
N VAL A 128 15.21 -3.44 1.92
CA VAL A 128 14.09 -3.11 1.02
C VAL A 128 13.45 -1.80 1.51
N MET A 129 13.57 -0.74 0.70
CA MET A 129 12.93 0.55 0.96
C MET A 129 11.55 0.59 0.31
N ALA A 130 10.51 0.41 1.13
CA ALA A 130 9.10 0.49 0.74
C ALA A 130 8.51 1.88 1.03
N VAL A 131 9.19 2.95 0.59
CA VAL A 131 8.85 4.35 0.89
C VAL A 131 8.75 5.19 -0.39
N THR A 132 8.30 6.44 -0.27
CA THR A 132 8.15 7.35 -1.42
C THR A 132 9.49 7.86 -1.95
N PRO A 133 9.59 8.25 -3.24
CA PRO A 133 10.86 8.66 -3.86
C PRO A 133 11.61 9.73 -3.09
N ASN A 134 10.91 10.78 -2.65
CA ASN A 134 11.50 11.87 -1.86
C ASN A 134 12.12 11.39 -0.54
N VAL A 135 11.58 10.34 0.09
CA VAL A 135 12.18 9.72 1.28
C VAL A 135 13.40 8.89 0.89
N VAL A 136 13.31 8.07 -0.16
CA VAL A 136 14.46 7.31 -0.69
C VAL A 136 15.64 8.24 -0.98
N GLY A 137 15.40 9.34 -1.69
CA GLY A 137 16.45 10.31 -2.04
C GLY A 137 16.97 11.12 -0.85
N ALA A 138 16.23 11.20 0.26
CA ALA A 138 16.72 11.81 1.49
C ALA A 138 17.70 10.89 2.23
N ILE A 139 17.32 9.61 2.39
CA ILE A 139 18.01 8.63 3.24
C ILE A 139 19.11 7.83 2.52
N TYR A 140 19.04 7.69 1.19
CA TYR A 140 19.98 6.89 0.40
C TYR A 140 20.64 7.76 -0.69
N GLU A 141 21.89 8.13 -0.44
CA GLU A 141 22.64 9.10 -1.26
C GLU A 141 22.71 8.74 -2.76
N PRO A 142 23.00 7.48 -3.18
CA PRO A 142 23.16 7.15 -4.60
C PRO A 142 21.92 7.40 -5.47
N LEU A 143 20.74 7.56 -4.85
CA LEU A 143 19.49 7.86 -5.55
C LEU A 143 18.98 9.30 -5.34
N ARG A 144 19.65 10.14 -4.53
CA ARG A 144 19.23 11.51 -4.17
C ARG A 144 18.80 12.34 -5.38
N LYS A 145 19.69 12.49 -6.38
CA LYS A 145 19.45 13.26 -7.61
C LYS A 145 18.40 12.62 -8.53
N LEU A 146 18.28 11.30 -8.52
CA LEU A 146 17.34 10.59 -9.39
C LEU A 146 15.91 10.68 -8.85
N MET A 147 15.75 10.53 -7.53
CA MET A 147 14.46 10.61 -6.85
C MET A 147 13.88 12.03 -6.81
N SER A 148 14.72 13.07 -6.76
CA SER A 148 14.25 14.47 -6.81
C SER A 148 13.57 14.82 -8.15
N SER A 149 13.75 14.00 -9.18
CA SER A 149 13.07 14.13 -10.49
C SER A 149 11.73 13.38 -10.56
N ILE A 150 11.30 12.73 -9.48
CA ILE A 150 9.99 12.07 -9.37
C ILE A 150 9.11 12.92 -8.44
N PRO A 151 8.10 13.64 -8.96
CA PRO A 151 7.29 14.53 -8.12
C PRO A 151 6.46 13.75 -7.10
N VAL A 152 6.40 14.27 -5.87
CA VAL A 152 5.61 13.72 -4.77
C VAL A 152 4.78 14.85 -4.16
N ASN A 153 3.46 14.75 -4.29
CA ASN A 153 2.52 15.71 -3.74
C ASN A 153 1.97 15.23 -2.39
N GLN A 154 1.66 16.19 -1.53
CA GLN A 154 0.85 15.98 -0.33
C GLN A 154 -0.60 16.39 -0.63
N GLY A 155 -1.56 15.69 -0.01
CA GLY A 155 -2.97 16.01 -0.02
C GLY A 155 -3.64 15.57 1.28
N GLU A 156 -4.96 15.68 1.32
CA GLU A 156 -5.76 15.20 2.46
C GLU A 156 -6.93 14.35 1.97
N ALA A 157 -7.30 13.34 2.76
CA ALA A 157 -8.66 12.80 2.79
C ALA A 157 -9.33 13.29 4.06
N VAL A 158 -10.50 13.89 3.91
CA VAL A 158 -11.32 14.42 5.01
C VAL A 158 -12.58 13.56 5.09
N VAL A 159 -12.86 13.03 6.29
CA VAL A 159 -14.10 12.33 6.60
C VAL A 159 -14.98 13.31 7.37
N HIS A 160 -16.17 13.63 6.87
CA HIS A 160 -17.03 14.70 7.42
C HIS A 160 -18.52 14.46 7.13
N ARG A 161 -19.38 15.32 7.68
CA ARG A 161 -20.84 15.34 7.42
C ARG A 161 -21.31 16.61 6.70
N ASP A 162 -20.37 17.40 6.21
CA ASP A 162 -20.67 18.71 5.61
C ASP A 162 -21.25 18.61 4.19
N ARG A 163 -22.57 18.45 4.08
CA ARG A 163 -23.25 18.34 2.77
C ARG A 163 -23.18 19.61 1.92
N SER A 164 -22.86 20.79 2.47
CA SER A 164 -22.62 22.01 1.68
C SER A 164 -21.31 21.98 0.89
N SER A 165 -20.43 20.99 1.10
CA SER A 165 -19.28 20.78 0.21
C SER A 165 -19.65 20.07 -1.09
N ILE A 166 -20.83 19.43 -1.17
CA ILE A 166 -21.30 18.81 -2.41
C ILE A 166 -21.84 19.95 -3.28
N PRO A 167 -21.24 20.23 -4.45
CA PRO A 167 -21.76 21.28 -5.33
C PRO A 167 -23.13 20.89 -5.87
N ASP A 168 -23.99 21.89 -6.11
CA ASP A 168 -25.29 21.70 -6.77
C ASP A 168 -25.10 21.25 -8.22
N CYS A 169 -24.95 19.93 -8.38
CA CYS A 169 -24.95 19.25 -9.66
C CYS A 169 -26.29 19.46 -10.38
N SER A 170 -26.26 19.47 -11.72
CA SER A 170 -27.44 19.72 -12.55
C SER A 170 -28.64 18.84 -12.18
N GLN A 171 -29.86 19.36 -12.34
CA GLN A 171 -31.11 18.67 -11.94
C GLN A 171 -31.32 17.28 -12.60
N SER A 172 -30.58 16.95 -13.66
CA SER A 172 -30.51 15.59 -14.20
C SER A 172 -29.71 14.65 -13.28
N LEU A 173 -28.51 15.04 -12.84
CA LEU A 173 -27.71 14.27 -11.87
C LEU A 173 -28.42 14.10 -10.53
N GLY A 174 -29.14 15.12 -10.05
CA GLY A 174 -29.98 15.02 -8.84
C GLY A 174 -31.04 13.91 -8.93
N ARG A 175 -31.64 13.71 -10.11
CA ARG A 175 -32.61 12.63 -10.36
C ARG A 175 -31.96 11.25 -10.43
N PHE A 176 -30.79 11.12 -11.07
CA PHE A 176 -30.03 9.87 -11.04
C PHE A 176 -29.61 9.50 -9.61
N ALA A 177 -29.09 10.46 -8.84
CA ALA A 177 -28.74 10.28 -7.42
C ALA A 177 -29.96 9.94 -6.54
N ALA A 178 -31.16 10.45 -6.85
CA ALA A 178 -32.38 10.07 -6.15
C ALA A 178 -32.80 8.62 -6.44
N ALA A 179 -32.80 8.20 -7.71
CA ALA A 179 -33.12 6.82 -8.10
C ALA A 179 -32.08 5.82 -7.56
N ALA A 180 -30.80 6.19 -7.62
CA ALA A 180 -29.65 5.46 -7.06
C ALA A 180 -29.76 5.24 -5.53
N ARG A 181 -30.42 6.16 -4.81
CA ARG A 181 -30.69 6.03 -3.36
C ARG A 181 -31.95 5.20 -3.04
N GLN A 182 -32.72 4.80 -4.05
CA GLN A 182 -33.93 3.98 -3.91
C GLN A 182 -33.74 2.53 -4.38
N SER A 183 -32.56 2.17 -4.92
CA SER A 183 -32.26 0.80 -5.33
C SER A 183 -31.98 -0.12 -4.14
N VAL A 184 -32.34 -1.40 -4.29
CA VAL A 184 -32.15 -2.45 -3.25
C VAL A 184 -30.67 -2.69 -2.93
N ASP A 185 -29.78 -2.41 -3.89
CA ASP A 185 -28.34 -2.30 -3.70
C ASP A 185 -27.98 -0.81 -3.52
N PRO A 186 -27.35 -0.37 -2.41
CA PRO A 186 -27.05 1.05 -2.17
C PRO A 186 -26.00 1.57 -3.15
N THR A 187 -26.46 2.23 -4.21
CA THR A 187 -25.59 2.82 -5.24
C THR A 187 -24.61 3.82 -4.62
N GLN A 188 -23.32 3.58 -4.79
CA GLN A 188 -22.27 4.48 -4.31
C GLN A 188 -22.18 5.72 -5.22
N ILE A 189 -22.32 6.91 -4.64
CA ILE A 189 -22.24 8.17 -5.40
C ILE A 189 -20.84 8.79 -5.20
N LEU A 190 -20.16 9.08 -6.31
CA LEU A 190 -18.88 9.77 -6.34
C LEU A 190 -19.02 11.06 -7.15
N HIS A 191 -18.83 12.20 -6.49
CA HIS A 191 -18.73 13.51 -7.13
C HIS A 191 -17.25 13.77 -7.45
N ILE A 192 -16.95 14.27 -8.65
CA ILE A 192 -15.59 14.67 -9.05
C ILE A 192 -15.67 16.10 -9.57
N CYS A 193 -14.86 16.98 -9.01
CA CYS A 193 -14.84 18.40 -9.36
C CYS A 193 -13.41 18.85 -9.62
N SER A 194 -13.18 19.47 -10.78
CA SER A 194 -11.86 19.94 -11.20
C SER A 194 -11.90 21.42 -11.54
N ASN A 195 -10.86 22.15 -11.15
CA ASN A 195 -10.57 23.49 -11.64
C ASN A 195 -9.25 23.49 -12.44
N SER A 196 -8.72 24.67 -12.78
CA SER A 196 -7.48 24.82 -13.55
C SER A 196 -6.20 24.33 -12.83
N SER A 197 -6.28 23.99 -11.54
CA SER A 197 -5.13 23.70 -10.67
C SER A 197 -5.24 22.40 -9.87
N ALA A 198 -6.45 21.90 -9.63
CA ALA A 198 -6.71 20.78 -8.72
C ALA A 198 -7.96 19.98 -9.11
N THR A 199 -8.04 18.75 -8.59
CA THR A 199 -9.21 17.87 -8.66
C THR A 199 -9.55 17.36 -7.27
N GLU A 200 -10.80 17.60 -6.86
CA GLU A 200 -11.44 17.07 -5.67
C GLU A 200 -12.32 15.87 -6.04
N ALA A 201 -12.44 14.90 -5.13
CA ALA A 201 -13.41 13.82 -5.26
C ALA A 201 -14.13 13.57 -3.92
N ILE A 202 -15.47 13.56 -3.92
CA ILE A 202 -16.32 13.36 -2.74
C ILE A 202 -17.10 12.05 -2.92
N HIS A 203 -16.84 11.06 -2.06
CA HIS A 203 -17.64 9.84 -1.98
C HIS A 203 -18.74 10.01 -0.93
N GLU A 204 -20.01 9.86 -1.33
CA GLU A 204 -21.14 9.72 -0.38
C GLU A 204 -21.23 8.27 0.10
N HIS A 205 -20.84 8.04 1.37
CA HIS A 205 -21.00 6.73 2.01
C HIS A 205 -22.44 6.55 2.53
N PRO A 206 -23.07 5.36 2.41
CA PRO A 206 -24.46 5.12 2.82
C PRO A 206 -24.81 5.50 4.27
N CYS A 207 -23.84 5.49 5.19
CA CYS A 207 -24.05 5.93 6.59
C CYS A 207 -24.14 7.47 6.78
N SER A 208 -24.40 8.24 5.71
CA SER A 208 -24.44 9.71 5.70
C SER A 208 -23.12 10.36 6.15
N VAL A 209 -22.01 9.80 5.68
CA VAL A 209 -20.66 10.34 5.84
C VAL A 209 -20.08 10.62 4.45
N LEU A 210 -19.32 11.69 4.33
CA LEU A 210 -18.63 12.10 3.12
C LEU A 210 -17.14 11.85 3.29
N VAL A 211 -16.50 11.29 2.26
CA VAL A 211 -15.04 11.15 2.17
C VAL A 211 -14.54 12.02 1.02
N THR A 212 -14.00 13.19 1.35
CA THR A 212 -13.48 14.16 0.37
C THR A 212 -11.97 14.03 0.26
N SER A 213 -11.50 13.67 -0.94
CA SER A 213 -10.08 13.59 -1.29
C SER A 213 -9.64 14.85 -2.03
N PHE A 214 -8.52 15.43 -1.60
CA PHE A 214 -7.94 16.67 -2.15
C PHE A 214 -8.97 17.83 -2.18
N PRO A 215 -9.50 18.24 -1.01
CA PRO A 215 -10.50 19.30 -0.94
C PRO A 215 -10.00 20.60 -1.60
N ILE A 216 -10.80 21.09 -2.55
CA ILE A 216 -10.67 22.41 -3.19
C ILE A 216 -11.49 23.43 -2.38
N ALA A 217 -12.69 23.04 -1.95
CA ALA A 217 -13.56 23.88 -1.15
C ALA A 217 -13.25 23.72 0.36
N PRO A 218 -13.42 24.78 1.19
CA PRO A 218 -13.33 24.65 2.63
C PRO A 218 -14.48 23.78 3.16
N ILE A 219 -14.13 22.81 4.02
CA ILE A 219 -15.08 21.95 4.74
C ILE A 219 -15.27 22.51 6.15
N ASP A 220 -16.51 22.65 6.60
CA ASP A 220 -16.86 23.10 7.95
C ASP A 220 -16.13 22.27 9.03
N PRO A 221 -15.19 22.86 9.81
CA PRO A 221 -14.41 22.14 10.81
C PRO A 221 -15.28 21.47 11.88
N ALA A 222 -16.45 22.03 12.21
CA ALA A 222 -17.35 21.46 13.22
C ALA A 222 -18.03 20.16 12.74
N LYS A 223 -18.02 19.90 11.42
CA LYS A 223 -18.59 18.69 10.80
C LYS A 223 -17.53 17.67 10.38
N VAL A 224 -16.24 17.94 10.62
CA VAL A 224 -15.14 17.01 10.35
C VAL A 224 -15.09 15.93 11.43
N ILE A 225 -15.09 14.67 11.00
CA ILE A 225 -14.89 13.48 11.84
C ILE A 225 -13.40 13.12 11.90
N HIS A 226 -12.72 13.14 10.75
CA HIS A 226 -11.30 12.76 10.66
C HIS A 226 -10.59 13.44 9.48
N ARG A 227 -9.25 13.57 9.58
CA ARG A 227 -8.36 13.99 8.48
C ARG A 227 -7.15 13.07 8.41
N ALA A 228 -6.93 12.49 7.23
CA ALA A 228 -5.73 11.73 6.90
C ALA A 228 -4.88 12.51 5.88
N ARG A 229 -3.57 12.61 6.11
CA ARG A 229 -2.62 13.25 5.18
C ARG A 229 -2.07 12.21 4.22
N LEU A 230 -2.13 12.52 2.93
CA LEU A 230 -1.93 11.57 1.84
C LEU A 230 -0.70 11.96 1.04
N THR A 231 0.22 11.03 0.84
CA THR A 231 1.36 11.23 -0.07
C THR A 231 1.07 10.54 -1.39
N ARG A 232 1.02 11.28 -2.51
CA ARG A 232 0.85 10.73 -3.86
C ARG A 232 2.09 10.98 -4.72
N VAL A 233 2.66 9.93 -5.28
CA VAL A 233 3.73 9.99 -6.26
C VAL A 233 3.13 10.22 -7.65
N LEU A 234 3.62 11.21 -8.40
CA LEU A 234 3.09 11.55 -9.72
C LEU A 234 3.83 10.80 -10.84
N ARG A 235 3.04 10.26 -11.78
CA ARG A 235 3.55 9.57 -12.97
C ARG A 235 3.63 10.54 -14.16
N THR A 236 4.70 11.33 -14.21
CA THR A 236 5.02 12.18 -15.37
C THR A 236 5.75 11.35 -16.44
N PRO A 237 5.86 11.83 -17.70
CA PRO A 237 6.70 11.16 -18.71
C PRO A 237 8.17 11.01 -18.27
N GLN A 238 8.69 11.98 -17.51
CA GLN A 238 10.04 11.92 -16.96
C GLN A 238 10.16 10.88 -15.83
N SER A 239 9.23 10.86 -14.85
CA SER A 239 9.28 9.85 -13.78
C SER A 239 9.03 8.44 -14.32
N ARG A 240 8.21 8.28 -15.37
CA ARG A 240 8.07 7.01 -16.11
C ARG A 240 9.40 6.53 -16.70
N LYS A 241 10.13 7.39 -17.42
CA LYS A 241 11.47 7.04 -17.96
C LYS A 241 12.45 6.63 -16.86
N ILE A 242 12.44 7.35 -15.73
CA ILE A 242 13.31 7.06 -14.58
C ILE A 242 12.99 5.68 -13.98
N VAL A 243 11.72 5.40 -13.68
CA VAL A 243 11.29 4.10 -13.14
C VAL A 243 11.61 2.99 -14.14
N ASN A 244 11.30 3.18 -15.42
CA ASN A 244 11.59 2.17 -16.43
C ASN A 244 13.10 1.93 -16.62
N ARG A 245 13.98 2.89 -16.30
CA ARG A 245 15.45 2.66 -16.25
C ARG A 245 15.87 1.88 -15.01
N ILE A 246 15.27 2.13 -13.84
CA ILE A 246 15.62 1.45 -12.58
C ILE A 246 15.18 -0.02 -12.57
N PHE A 247 14.00 -0.30 -13.13
CA PHE A 247 13.34 -1.63 -13.07
C PHE A 247 13.28 -2.36 -14.42
N GLY A 248 13.57 -1.68 -15.53
CA GLY A 248 13.60 -2.29 -16.87
C GLY A 248 14.94 -2.95 -17.14
N GLY A 249 15.12 -4.17 -16.63
CA GLY A 249 16.29 -5.00 -16.88
C GLY A 249 16.37 -5.51 -18.32
N ASN A 250 16.67 -4.63 -19.29
CA ASN A 250 16.80 -4.99 -20.70
C ASN A 250 18.24 -4.77 -21.20
N PRO A 251 19.07 -5.85 -21.31
CA PRO A 251 20.49 -5.73 -21.67
C PRO A 251 20.76 -5.16 -23.08
N GLN A 252 19.76 -5.16 -23.96
CA GLN A 252 19.92 -4.86 -25.39
C GLN A 252 20.27 -3.39 -25.71
N HIS A 253 20.16 -2.48 -24.75
CA HIS A 253 20.57 -1.07 -24.91
C HIS A 253 21.82 -0.67 -24.09
N ALA A 254 22.57 -1.63 -23.56
CA ALA A 254 23.76 -1.38 -22.73
C ALA A 254 24.97 -0.77 -23.49
N TYR A 255 24.86 -0.48 -24.79
CA TYR A 255 26.00 -0.07 -25.62
C TYR A 255 26.39 1.41 -25.56
N GLN A 256 25.56 2.30 -25.00
CA GLN A 256 25.88 3.74 -24.92
C GLN A 256 25.32 4.44 -23.66
N GLU A 257 25.87 4.15 -22.48
CA GLU A 257 26.00 5.16 -21.42
C GLU A 257 27.18 4.79 -20.50
N LYS A 258 28.18 5.68 -20.38
CA LYS A 258 29.44 5.43 -19.63
C LYS A 258 29.30 5.60 -18.11
N GLU A 259 28.11 5.90 -17.60
CA GLU A 259 27.82 5.98 -16.18
C GLU A 259 27.21 4.66 -15.68
N LYS A 260 27.70 4.15 -14.54
CA LYS A 260 27.10 3.01 -13.84
C LYS A 260 25.74 3.44 -13.27
N SER A 261 24.69 3.35 -14.10
CA SER A 261 23.32 3.66 -13.67
C SER A 261 22.85 2.66 -12.60
N TRP A 262 22.26 3.19 -11.51
CA TRP A 262 21.73 2.36 -10.42
C TRP A 262 20.48 1.61 -10.88
N SER A 263 20.49 0.29 -10.74
CA SER A 263 19.35 -0.60 -10.99
C SER A 263 18.86 -1.24 -9.68
N ASN A 264 17.60 -1.67 -9.65
CA ASN A 264 17.03 -2.27 -8.45
C ASN A 264 17.80 -3.51 -7.97
N GLY A 265 18.25 -3.51 -6.71
CA GLY A 265 19.13 -4.54 -6.15
C GLY A 265 20.62 -4.17 -6.12
N THR A 266 21.03 -3.07 -6.79
CA THR A 266 22.41 -2.59 -6.79
C THR A 266 22.88 -2.32 -5.35
N GLY A 267 23.94 -3.01 -4.93
CA GLY A 267 24.48 -2.90 -3.57
C GLY A 267 23.58 -3.53 -2.51
N ASN A 268 22.82 -4.58 -2.83
CA ASN A 268 21.88 -5.24 -1.90
C ASN A 268 20.74 -4.33 -1.40
N VAL A 269 20.51 -3.20 -2.07
CA VAL A 269 19.44 -2.24 -1.78
C VAL A 269 18.34 -2.36 -2.83
N TRP A 270 17.11 -2.53 -2.36
CA TRP A 270 15.92 -2.76 -3.18
C TRP A 270 14.85 -1.70 -2.92
N LEU A 271 14.05 -1.41 -3.93
CA LEU A 271 12.91 -0.49 -3.88
C LEU A 271 11.62 -1.28 -4.14
N ALA A 272 10.57 -0.95 -3.39
CA ALA A 272 9.22 -1.46 -3.59
C ALA A 272 8.16 -0.39 -3.28
N GLY A 273 6.93 -0.59 -3.77
CA GLY A 273 5.80 0.31 -3.58
C GLY A 273 5.09 0.68 -4.88
N ALA A 274 3.95 1.35 -4.78
CA ALA A 274 3.03 1.67 -5.88
C ALA A 274 3.67 2.37 -7.10
N TRP A 275 4.82 3.03 -6.91
CA TRP A 275 5.52 3.76 -7.96
C TRP A 275 6.61 2.92 -8.67
N CYS A 276 6.97 1.75 -8.14
CA CYS A 276 8.08 0.89 -8.57
C CYS A 276 7.72 -0.08 -9.71
N TRP A 277 6.87 0.35 -10.64
CA TRP A 277 6.44 -0.43 -11.82
C TRP A 277 6.01 0.49 -12.96
N ASP A 278 5.70 -0.07 -14.14
CA ASP A 278 5.17 0.70 -15.29
C ASP A 278 3.65 0.60 -15.42
N GLY A 279 2.96 1.06 -14.38
CA GLY A 279 1.51 1.19 -14.34
C GLY A 279 1.07 2.40 -13.52
N MET A 280 -0.23 2.46 -13.20
CA MET A 280 -0.77 3.49 -12.32
C MET A 280 -0.28 3.31 -10.87
N VAL A 281 -0.16 4.41 -10.13
CA VAL A 281 0.34 4.38 -8.74
C VAL A 281 -0.77 3.92 -7.77
N LEU A 282 -1.09 2.64 -7.84
CA LEU A 282 -2.17 1.95 -7.13
C LEU A 282 -1.63 0.82 -6.24
N LEU A 283 -2.52 0.23 -5.43
CA LEU A 283 -2.19 -0.90 -4.53
C LEU A 283 -1.55 -2.09 -5.26
N GLU A 284 -2.02 -2.39 -6.47
CA GLU A 284 -1.44 -3.44 -7.33
C GLU A 284 0.06 -3.23 -7.55
N GLY A 285 0.50 -1.98 -7.77
CA GLY A 285 1.90 -1.63 -7.89
C GLY A 285 2.72 -1.93 -6.63
N CYS A 286 2.12 -1.79 -5.43
CA CYS A 286 2.78 -2.18 -4.18
C CYS A 286 3.00 -3.69 -4.13
N VAL A 287 1.95 -4.47 -4.44
CA VAL A 287 1.98 -5.94 -4.36
C VAL A 287 2.93 -6.52 -5.41
N VAL A 288 2.79 -6.12 -6.67
CA VAL A 288 3.63 -6.59 -7.79
C VAL A 288 5.10 -6.23 -7.60
N SER A 289 5.43 -5.02 -7.13
CA SER A 289 6.83 -4.66 -6.89
C SER A 289 7.42 -5.40 -5.69
N ALA A 290 6.66 -5.63 -4.62
CA ALA A 290 7.08 -6.46 -3.50
C ALA A 290 7.32 -7.92 -3.90
N MET A 291 6.42 -8.51 -4.72
CA MET A 291 6.59 -9.87 -5.28
C MET A 291 7.87 -9.98 -6.13
N ARG A 292 8.19 -8.95 -6.94
CA ARG A 292 9.42 -8.95 -7.75
C ARG A 292 10.68 -8.91 -6.89
N VAL A 293 10.69 -8.13 -5.81
CA VAL A 293 11.81 -8.10 -4.86
C VAL A 293 11.92 -9.42 -4.10
N ALA A 294 10.79 -10.01 -3.69
CA ALA A 294 10.77 -11.33 -3.04
C ALA A 294 11.35 -12.42 -3.95
N ALA A 295 10.90 -12.51 -5.21
CA ALA A 295 11.44 -13.44 -6.19
C ALA A 295 12.93 -13.19 -6.51
N SER A 296 13.39 -11.93 -6.48
CA SER A 296 14.82 -11.59 -6.66
C SER A 296 15.70 -11.91 -5.43
N LEU A 297 15.07 -12.33 -4.32
CA LEU A 297 15.71 -12.77 -3.08
C LEU A 297 15.41 -14.26 -2.80
N ASP A 298 15.09 -15.03 -3.85
CA ASP A 298 14.76 -16.46 -3.81
C ASP A 298 13.59 -16.82 -2.87
N VAL A 299 12.67 -15.88 -2.63
CA VAL A 299 11.44 -16.12 -1.86
C VAL A 299 10.30 -16.51 -2.82
N GLU A 300 9.76 -17.70 -2.60
CA GLU A 300 8.61 -18.24 -3.33
C GLU A 300 7.36 -17.36 -3.17
N VAL A 301 6.63 -17.12 -4.26
CA VAL A 301 5.37 -16.37 -4.27
C VAL A 301 4.21 -17.36 -4.48
N PRO A 302 3.47 -17.74 -3.42
CA PRO A 302 2.71 -18.99 -3.39
C PRO A 302 1.48 -19.05 -4.31
N TRP A 303 1.06 -17.93 -4.91
CA TRP A 303 -0.03 -17.87 -5.90
C TRP A 303 0.43 -17.69 -7.34
N LEU A 304 1.75 -17.70 -7.61
CA LEU A 304 2.27 -17.81 -8.98
C LEU A 304 2.39 -19.27 -9.45
N ILE A 305 2.17 -20.24 -8.54
CA ILE A 305 2.07 -21.67 -8.88
C ILE A 305 0.66 -21.95 -9.42
N SER A 306 0.39 -21.48 -10.63
CA SER A 306 -0.81 -21.83 -11.39
C SER A 306 -0.61 -21.65 -12.90
N GLN A 307 0.43 -22.31 -13.45
CA GLN A 307 0.52 -22.75 -14.85
C GLN A 307 1.23 -24.11 -14.91
#